data_AF-A0A3C0K9K2-F1
#
_entry.id   AF-A0A3C0K9K2-F1
#
_cell.length_a   1.000
_cell.length_b   1.000
_cell.length_c   1.000
_cell.angle_alpha   90.00
_cell.angle_beta   90.00
_cell.angle_gamma   90.00
#
_symmetry.space_group_name_H-M   'P 1'
#
loop_
_entity.id
_entity.type
_entity.pdbx_description
1 polymer ?
#
loop_
_entity_poly.entity_id
_entity_poly.type
_entity_poly.pdbx_seq_one_letter_code
_entity_poly.pdbx_strand_id
1 'polypeptide(L)'
;MTFNQELDEHGAWRRQFALRLKLLGEWLSDHDLMGPGIRERLDQLHAQVKEDRIMVAFVAEFSRGKSELINAMFFAGYGRRIMPASAGRTTMCPTELGYDAEVPPCIRLLPIETRLQPQSLLEWRNAPDKWERVDLDVN
;
A
#
# COMPACT_ATOMS: atom_id res chain seq x y z
N MET A 1 -4.21 -3.61 -22.50
CA MET A 1 -4.51 -3.93 -21.09
C MET A 1 -4.77 -2.62 -20.37
N THR A 2 -5.64 -2.61 -19.37
CA THR A 2 -5.82 -1.44 -18.50
C THR A 2 -4.74 -1.45 -17.42
N PHE A 3 -4.39 -0.29 -16.87
CA PHE A 3 -3.38 -0.17 -15.82
C PHE A 3 -3.66 -1.07 -14.60
N ASN A 4 -4.93 -1.20 -14.19
CA ASN A 4 -5.29 -2.09 -13.09
C ASN A 4 -5.04 -3.56 -13.42
N GLN A 5 -5.25 -3.98 -14.67
CA GLN A 5 -4.95 -5.36 -15.09
C GLN A 5 -3.45 -5.65 -15.00
N GLU A 6 -2.58 -4.69 -15.37
CA GLU A 6 -1.13 -4.85 -15.24
C GLU A 6 -0.70 -4.97 -13.76
N LEU A 7 -1.33 -4.19 -12.87
CA LEU A 7 -1.10 -4.32 -11.42
C LEU A 7 -1.57 -5.68 -10.87
N ASP A 8 -2.73 -6.16 -11.32
CA ASP A 8 -3.28 -7.45 -10.91
C ASP A 8 -2.40 -8.61 -11.39
N GLU A 9 -1.94 -8.56 -12.64
CA GLU A 9 -1.00 -9.53 -13.22
C GLU A 9 0.33 -9.53 -12.46
N HIS A 10 0.88 -8.34 -12.14
CA HIS A 10 2.08 -8.24 -11.32
C HIS A 10 1.86 -8.82 -9.92
N GLY A 11 0.71 -8.55 -9.30
CA GLY A 11 0.34 -9.13 -8.00
C GLY A 11 0.24 -10.66 -8.05
N ALA A 12 -0.33 -11.22 -9.12
CA ALA A 12 -0.42 -12.66 -9.35
C ALA A 12 0.96 -13.29 -9.53
N TRP A 13 1.82 -12.67 -10.36
CA TRP A 13 3.19 -13.08 -10.56
C TRP A 13 3.98 -13.11 -9.24
N ARG A 14 3.87 -12.08 -8.41
CA ARG A 14 4.55 -12.03 -7.09
C ARG A 14 4.14 -13.17 -6.17
N ARG A 15 2.83 -13.46 -6.08
CA ARG A 15 2.33 -14.58 -5.28
C ARG A 15 2.89 -15.91 -5.78
N GLN A 16 2.93 -16.10 -7.10
CA GLN A 16 3.48 -17.31 -7.70
C GLN A 16 4.99 -17.43 -7.47
N PHE A 17 5.73 -16.32 -7.57
CA PHE A 17 7.16 -16.30 -7.31
C PHE A 17 7.49 -16.63 -5.85
N ALA A 18 6.77 -16.05 -4.88
CA ALA A 18 6.90 -16.37 -3.46
C ALA A 18 6.65 -17.86 -3.17
N LEU A 19 5.61 -18.43 -3.81
CA LEU A 19 5.31 -19.86 -3.70
C LEU A 19 6.45 -20.72 -4.25
N ARG A 20 6.97 -20.41 -5.43
CA ARG A 20 8.09 -21.15 -6.02
C ARG A 20 9.36 -21.07 -5.17
N LEU A 21 9.63 -19.91 -4.57
CA LEU A 21 10.77 -19.74 -3.68
C LEU A 21 10.62 -20.57 -2.40
N LYS A 22 9.39 -20.64 -1.85
CA LYS A 22 9.07 -21.51 -0.71
C LYS A 22 9.30 -22.98 -1.05
N LEU A 23 8.74 -23.44 -2.17
CA LEU A 23 8.89 -24.82 -2.64
C LEU A 23 10.35 -25.20 -2.90
N LEU A 24 11.16 -24.26 -3.41
CA LEU A 24 12.61 -24.47 -3.57
C LEU A 24 13.30 -24.67 -2.21
N GLY A 25 12.96 -23.86 -1.20
CA GLY A 25 13.52 -24.01 0.14
C GLY A 25 13.14 -25.33 0.81
N GLU A 26 11.89 -25.77 0.62
CA GLU A 26 11.42 -27.10 1.07
C GLU A 26 12.21 -28.20 0.36
N TRP A 27 12.29 -28.16 -0.98
CA TRP A 27 13.03 -29.15 -1.77
C TRP A 27 14.51 -29.24 -1.37
N LEU A 28 15.18 -28.12 -1.16
CA LEU A 28 16.59 -28.11 -0.71
C LEU A 28 16.73 -28.71 0.69
N SER A 29 15.74 -28.49 1.57
CA SER A 29 15.73 -29.08 2.92
C SER A 29 15.57 -30.60 2.85
N ASP A 30 14.64 -31.07 2.02
CA ASP A 30 14.34 -32.50 1.85
C ASP A 30 15.51 -33.31 1.27
N HIS A 31 16.44 -32.64 0.59
CA HIS A 31 17.62 -33.27 -0.04
C HIS A 31 18.93 -32.99 0.72
N ASP A 32 18.87 -32.46 1.95
CA ASP A 32 20.04 -32.08 2.75
C ASP A 32 21.01 -31.10 2.04
N LEU A 33 20.48 -30.31 1.09
CA LEU A 33 21.23 -29.28 0.36
C LEU A 33 21.13 -27.91 1.05
N MET A 34 20.50 -27.85 2.23
CA MET A 34 20.29 -26.61 2.96
C MET A 34 21.47 -26.17 3.82
N GLY A 35 22.44 -25.53 3.17
CA GLY A 35 23.51 -24.82 3.84
C GLY A 35 23.04 -23.51 4.51
N PRO A 36 23.72 -23.05 5.58
CA PRO A 36 23.37 -21.81 6.30
C PRO A 36 23.26 -20.57 5.41
N GLY A 37 24.22 -20.37 4.49
CA GLY A 37 24.21 -19.20 3.59
C GLY A 37 23.09 -19.24 2.55
N ILE A 38 22.63 -20.42 2.14
CA ILE A 38 21.50 -20.55 1.20
C ILE A 38 20.20 -20.25 1.95
N ARG A 39 20.05 -20.72 3.19
CA ARG A 39 18.88 -20.40 4.02
C ARG A 39 18.74 -18.91 4.24
N GLU A 40 19.81 -18.24 4.67
CA GLU A 40 19.79 -16.79 4.86
C GLU A 40 19.42 -16.05 3.56
N ARG A 41 19.95 -16.51 2.41
CA ARG A 41 19.62 -15.90 1.12
C ARG A 41 18.15 -16.10 0.73
N LEU A 42 17.58 -17.28 0.98
CA LEU A 42 16.17 -17.55 0.75
C LEU A 42 15.29 -16.67 1.64
N ASP A 43 15.61 -16.59 2.93
CA ASP A 43 14.87 -15.77 3.89
C ASP A 43 14.88 -14.28 3.48
N GLN A 44 16.03 -13.76 3.04
CA GLN A 44 16.14 -12.40 2.48
C GLN A 44 15.26 -12.21 1.24
N LEU A 45 15.28 -13.17 0.30
CA LEU A 45 14.45 -13.10 -0.91
C LEU A 45 12.95 -13.18 -0.58
N HIS A 46 12.55 -14.02 0.38
CA HIS A 46 11.18 -14.09 0.86
C HIS A 46 10.73 -12.76 1.47
N ALA A 47 11.58 -12.15 2.31
CA ALA A 47 11.32 -10.83 2.88
C ALA A 47 11.16 -9.76 1.79
N GLN A 48 12.08 -9.70 0.82
CA GLN A 48 12.02 -8.76 -0.30
C GLN A 48 10.73 -8.90 -1.13
N VAL A 49 10.35 -10.13 -1.48
CA VAL A 49 9.11 -10.37 -2.26
C VAL A 49 7.87 -10.01 -1.46
N LYS A 50 7.88 -10.21 -0.14
CA LYS A 50 6.78 -9.85 0.76
C LYS A 50 6.64 -8.33 0.93
N GLU A 51 7.76 -7.63 1.08
CA GLU A 51 7.81 -6.19 1.36
C GLU A 51 7.72 -5.32 0.11
N ASP A 52 7.93 -5.88 -1.08
CA ASP A 52 7.86 -5.14 -2.34
C ASP A 52 6.52 -4.40 -2.48
N ARG A 53 6.55 -3.16 -2.95
CA ARG A 53 5.40 -2.26 -3.05
C ARG A 53 5.55 -1.46 -4.34
N ILE A 54 4.49 -1.43 -5.15
CA ILE A 54 4.43 -0.48 -6.26
C ILE A 54 4.01 0.88 -5.71
N MET A 55 4.88 1.87 -5.87
CA MET A 55 4.58 3.26 -5.53
C MET A 55 4.31 4.06 -6.80
N VAL A 56 3.14 4.71 -6.86
CA VAL A 56 2.76 5.61 -7.95
C VAL A 56 2.67 7.03 -7.40
N ALA A 57 3.49 7.93 -7.93
CA ALA A 57 3.52 9.33 -7.52
C ALA A 57 2.82 10.22 -8.57
N PHE A 58 1.81 10.98 -8.14
CA PHE A 58 1.08 11.93 -8.97
C PHE A 58 1.59 13.36 -8.72
N VAL A 59 2.39 13.90 -9.65
CA VAL A 59 2.98 15.25 -9.53
C VAL A 59 2.36 16.17 -10.57
N ALA A 60 1.80 17.29 -10.12
CA ALA A 60 1.27 18.36 -10.97
C ALA A 60 1.05 19.64 -10.15
N GLU A 61 0.84 20.77 -10.82
CA GLU A 61 0.46 22.04 -10.18
C GLU A 61 -0.88 21.96 -9.43
N PHE A 62 -1.19 23.00 -8.66
CA PHE A 62 -2.47 23.13 -7.96
C PHE A 62 -3.65 23.07 -8.95
N SER A 63 -4.70 22.33 -8.60
CA SER A 63 -5.94 22.23 -9.38
C SER A 63 -5.80 21.71 -10.83
N ARG A 64 -4.81 20.86 -11.11
CA ARG A 64 -4.61 20.21 -12.43
C ARG A 64 -5.18 18.79 -12.54
N GLY A 65 -6.25 18.49 -11.79
CA GLY A 65 -6.97 17.22 -11.94
C GLY A 65 -6.28 15.97 -11.36
N LYS A 66 -5.29 16.11 -10.48
CA LYS A 66 -4.62 14.96 -9.81
C LYS A 66 -5.61 14.00 -9.16
N SER A 67 -6.55 14.52 -8.36
CA SER A 67 -7.59 13.71 -7.71
C SER A 67 -8.54 13.06 -8.71
N GLU A 68 -8.85 13.72 -9.83
CA GLU A 68 -9.72 13.14 -10.85
C GLU A 68 -9.01 12.03 -11.63
N LEU A 69 -7.71 12.16 -11.89
CA LEU A 69 -6.90 11.09 -12.48
C LEU A 69 -6.83 9.88 -11.55
N ILE A 70 -6.66 10.07 -10.25
CA ILE A 70 -6.72 9.00 -9.26
C ILE A 70 -8.09 8.31 -9.29
N ASN A 71 -9.19 9.08 -9.33
CA ASN A 71 -10.54 8.53 -9.47
C ASN A 71 -10.70 7.69 -10.75
N ALA A 72 -10.25 8.20 -11.90
CA ALA A 72 -10.36 7.49 -13.18
C ALA A 72 -9.48 6.23 -13.25
N MET A 73 -8.29 6.27 -12.66
CA MET A 73 -7.33 5.17 -12.74
C MET A 73 -7.69 4.03 -11.79
N PHE A 74 -8.04 4.34 -10.54
CA PHE A 74 -8.25 3.32 -9.50
C PHE A 74 -9.72 3.07 -9.12
N PHE A 75 -10.61 4.03 -9.41
CA PHE A 75 -11.98 4.01 -8.90
C PHE A 75 -13.06 4.18 -9.97
N ALA A 76 -12.74 4.04 -11.26
CA ALA A 76 -13.70 4.24 -12.36
C ALA A 76 -14.95 3.35 -12.25
N GLY A 77 -14.81 2.13 -11.72
CA GLY A 77 -15.92 1.20 -11.53
C GLY A 77 -16.83 1.52 -10.35
N TYR A 78 -16.46 2.43 -9.44
CA TYR A 78 -17.23 2.71 -8.22
C TYR A 78 -18.47 3.60 -8.45
N GLY A 79 -18.60 4.24 -9.62
CA GLY A 79 -19.73 5.11 -9.95
C GLY A 79 -19.80 6.42 -9.14
N ARG A 80 -18.83 6.66 -8.24
CA ARG A 80 -18.70 7.89 -7.44
C ARG A 80 -17.23 8.28 -7.28
N ARG A 81 -16.98 9.57 -7.03
CA ARG A 81 -15.63 10.07 -6.72
C ARG A 81 -15.26 9.67 -5.30
N ILE A 82 -14.17 8.91 -5.15
CA ILE A 82 -13.60 8.56 -3.85
C ILE A 82 -12.72 9.71 -3.35
N MET A 83 -11.83 10.20 -4.21
CA MET A 83 -11.04 11.41 -3.93
C MET A 83 -11.85 12.65 -4.29
N PRO A 84 -11.90 13.67 -3.41
CA PRO A 84 -12.58 14.92 -3.71
C PRO A 84 -11.81 15.64 -4.84
N ALA A 85 -12.54 15.96 -5.92
CA ALA A 85 -11.96 16.52 -7.15
C ALA A 85 -12.80 17.66 -7.77
N SER A 86 -13.91 18.04 -7.14
CA SER A 86 -14.73 19.18 -7.59
C SER A 86 -14.04 20.50 -7.25
N ALA A 87 -14.36 21.57 -7.97
CA ALA A 87 -13.84 22.91 -7.67
C ALA A 87 -14.13 23.29 -6.21
N GLY A 88 -13.11 23.78 -5.49
CA GLY A 88 -13.20 24.10 -4.06
C GLY A 88 -13.24 22.89 -3.12
N ARG A 89 -13.28 21.66 -3.65
CA ARG A 89 -13.26 20.40 -2.90
C ARG A 89 -12.04 19.58 -3.32
N THR A 90 -10.85 20.09 -3.05
CA THR A 90 -9.57 19.38 -3.26
C THR A 90 -9.01 18.91 -1.93
N THR A 91 -8.20 17.86 -1.95
CA THR A 91 -7.43 17.42 -0.79
C THR A 91 -6.43 18.51 -0.39
N MET A 92 -6.60 19.09 0.80
CA MET A 92 -5.75 20.18 1.33
C MET A 92 -4.72 19.69 2.35
N CYS A 93 -4.81 18.44 2.79
CA CYS A 93 -3.88 17.76 3.69
C CYS A 93 -3.24 16.56 2.98
N PRO A 94 -2.01 16.15 3.36
CA PRO A 94 -1.50 14.84 2.97
C PRO A 94 -2.51 13.76 3.32
N THR A 95 -2.94 12.99 2.32
CA THR A 95 -3.95 11.94 2.49
C THR A 95 -3.42 10.67 1.86
N GLU A 96 -3.49 9.58 2.60
CA GLU A 96 -3.10 8.26 2.13
C GLU A 96 -4.34 7.38 2.07
N LEU A 97 -4.48 6.65 0.97
CA LEU A 97 -5.44 5.57 0.85
C LEU A 97 -4.67 4.26 0.96
N GLY A 98 -5.08 3.41 1.90
CA GLY A 98 -4.46 2.11 2.13
C GLY A 98 -5.52 1.04 2.30
N TYR A 99 -5.14 -0.19 2.00
CA TYR A 99 -5.92 -1.38 2.32
C TYR A 99 -5.12 -2.25 3.28
N ASP A 100 -5.76 -2.63 4.37
CA ASP A 100 -5.27 -3.60 5.34
C ASP A 100 -6.45 -4.49 5.74
N ALA A 101 -6.32 -5.79 5.52
CA ALA A 101 -7.40 -6.75 5.76
C ALA A 101 -7.71 -6.90 7.26
N GLU A 102 -6.77 -6.55 8.14
CA GLU A 102 -6.95 -6.61 9.59
C GLU A 102 -7.58 -5.33 10.16
N VAL A 103 -7.71 -4.28 9.36
CA VAL A 103 -8.23 -2.98 9.78
C VAL A 103 -9.62 -2.75 9.18
N PRO A 104 -10.68 -2.64 10.00
CA PRO A 104 -12.01 -2.29 9.50
C PRO A 104 -12.01 -0.91 8.81
N PRO A 105 -12.95 -0.66 7.87
CA PRO A 105 -13.06 0.63 7.19
C PRO A 105 -13.12 1.80 8.18
N CYS A 106 -12.15 2.71 8.08
CA CYS A 106 -12.05 3.85 8.98
C CYS A 106 -11.30 5.02 8.34
N ILE A 107 -11.50 6.20 8.90
CA ILE A 107 -10.63 7.36 8.73
C ILE A 107 -9.73 7.44 9.96
N ARG A 108 -8.43 7.57 9.73
CA ARG A 108 -7.45 7.84 10.80
C ARG A 108 -6.94 9.26 10.62
N LEU A 109 -7.09 10.07 11.66
CA LEU A 109 -6.70 11.47 11.69
C LEU A 109 -5.52 11.65 12.64
N LEU A 110 -4.47 12.31 12.16
CA LEU A 110 -3.37 12.73 12.99
C LEU A 110 -3.62 14.20 13.40
N PRO A 111 -3.63 14.53 14.70
CA PRO A 111 -3.84 15.91 15.15
C PRO A 111 -2.87 16.89 14.49
N ILE A 112 -3.34 18.07 14.10
CA ILE A 112 -2.55 19.04 13.31
C ILE A 112 -1.31 19.56 14.08
N GLU A 113 -1.37 19.54 15.41
CA GLU A 113 -0.30 19.93 16.31
C GLU A 113 0.93 19.02 16.17
N THR A 114 0.76 17.78 15.70
CA THR A 114 1.89 16.86 15.43
C THR A 114 2.85 17.39 14.37
N ARG A 115 2.39 18.30 13.48
CA ARG A 115 3.24 18.94 12.48
C ARG A 115 4.36 19.80 13.10
N LEU A 116 4.18 20.26 14.33
CA LEU A 116 5.17 21.06 15.05
C LEU A 116 6.24 20.19 15.73
N GLN A 117 6.07 18.87 15.71
CA GLN A 117 6.97 17.94 16.37
C GLN A 117 8.02 17.40 15.38
N PRO A 118 9.20 16.96 15.86
CA PRO A 118 10.30 16.51 14.98
C PRO A 118 10.05 15.18 14.27
N GLN A 119 9.06 14.39 14.71
CA GLN A 119 8.77 13.07 14.16
C GLN A 119 8.23 13.16 12.73
N SER A 120 8.73 12.29 11.88
CA SER A 120 8.27 12.06 10.53
C SER A 120 6.89 11.39 10.49
N LEU A 121 6.19 11.51 9.35
CA LEU A 121 4.93 10.79 9.12
C LEU A 121 5.09 9.27 9.22
N LEU A 122 6.26 8.73 8.85
CA LEU A 122 6.54 7.30 8.96
C LEU A 122 6.58 6.86 10.44
N GLU A 123 7.20 7.66 11.30
CA GLU A 123 7.23 7.41 12.75
C GLU A 123 5.83 7.52 13.35
N TRP A 124 5.04 8.54 12.95
CA TRP A 124 3.65 8.65 13.39
C TRP A 124 2.80 7.46 12.97
N ARG A 125 3.01 6.89 11.78
CA ARG A 125 2.30 5.69 11.32
C ARG A 125 2.53 4.49 12.24
N ASN A 126 3.66 4.43 12.92
CA ASN A 126 4.01 3.37 13.88
C ASN A 126 3.51 3.64 15.32
N ALA A 127 2.82 4.77 15.56
CA ALA A 127 2.25 5.15 16.85
C ALA A 127 0.71 5.22 16.77
N PRO A 128 0.01 4.07 16.62
CA PRO A 128 -1.43 4.05 16.35
C PRO A 128 -2.28 4.69 17.46
N ASP A 129 -1.77 4.76 18.69
CA ASP A 129 -2.40 5.43 19.83
C ASP A 129 -2.51 6.96 19.67
N LYS A 130 -1.73 7.55 18.74
CA LYS A 130 -1.74 8.98 18.43
C LYS A 130 -2.76 9.37 17.37
N TRP A 131 -3.41 8.39 16.75
CA TRP A 131 -4.38 8.62 15.70
C TRP A 131 -5.79 8.58 16.26
N GLU A 132 -6.57 9.59 15.94
CA GLU A 132 -8.01 9.55 16.16
C GLU A 132 -8.65 8.71 15.05
N ARG A 133 -9.44 7.71 15.44
CA ARG A 133 -10.11 6.80 14.51
C ARG A 133 -11.59 7.13 14.44
N VAL A 134 -12.08 7.31 13.22
CA VAL A 134 -13.50 7.41 12.90
C VAL A 134 -13.87 6.19 12.07
N ASP A 135 -14.71 5.32 12.61
CA ASP A 135 -15.20 4.17 11.86
C ASP A 135 -16.17 4.60 10.76
N LEU A 136 -16.08 3.93 9.61
CA LEU A 136 -16.95 4.19 8.47
C LEU A 136 -18.04 3.12 8.41
N ASP A 137 -19.30 3.57 8.32
CA ASP A 137 -20.39 2.68 7.94
C ASP A 137 -20.34 2.44 6.44
N VAL A 138 -20.35 1.15 6.07
CA VAL A 138 -20.26 0.70 4.68
C VAL A 138 -21.57 0.06 4.20
N ASN A 139 -22.64 0.15 4.99
CA ASN A 139 -23.97 -0.37 4.66
C ASN A 139 -24.92 0.72 4.16
#